data_AF-A0AAW4V1D2-F1
#
_entry.id   AF-A0AAW4V1D2-F1
#
_cell.length_a   1.000
_cell.length_b   1.000
_cell.length_c   1.000
_cell.angle_alpha   90.00
_cell.angle_beta   90.00
_cell.angle_gamma   90.00
#
_symmetry.space_group_name_H-M   'P 1'
#
loop_
_entity.id
_entity.type
_entity.pdbx_description
1 polymer ?
#
loop_
_entity_poly.entity_id
_entity_poly.type
_entity_poly.pdbx_seq_one_letter_code
_entity_poly.pdbx_strand_id
1 'polypeptide(L)'
;PVCIDITGKEGKRKMTDNANFFCIGPSGSGKSFHMNSVVRQLLEQNTDVVMVDTGDSYEGICRYYKGTYIAYSKEKPISMNPFKVTKEEYELNFGEKKNFLKSLIFLIFKGNAFPTKIEDMLINQTIVEYYEAYFNP
;
A
#
# COMPACT_ATOMS: atom_id res chain seq x y z
N PRO A 1 25.94 -2.64 16.32
CA PRO A 1 24.49 -2.41 16.60
C PRO A 1 23.89 -3.68 17.19
N VAL A 2 22.99 -3.55 18.17
CA VAL A 2 22.30 -4.71 18.76
C VAL A 2 21.04 -4.95 17.96
N CYS A 3 20.85 -6.15 17.43
CA CYS A 3 19.58 -6.54 16.81
C CYS A 3 18.54 -6.69 17.93
N ILE A 4 17.49 -5.89 17.88
CA ILE A 4 16.42 -5.87 18.88
C ILE A 4 15.15 -6.30 18.18
N ASP A 5 14.37 -7.19 18.80
CA ASP A 5 13.00 -7.39 18.34
C ASP A 5 12.16 -6.17 18.71
N ILE A 6 11.93 -5.31 17.72
CA ILE A 6 11.17 -4.06 17.85
C ILE A 6 9.67 -4.35 17.90
N THR A 7 9.24 -5.51 17.40
CA THR A 7 7.83 -5.89 17.33
C THR A 7 7.33 -6.43 18.66
N GLY A 8 8.22 -7.01 19.47
CA GLY A 8 7.89 -7.76 20.69
C GLY A 8 7.09 -9.04 20.42
N LYS A 9 6.92 -9.42 19.14
CA LYS A 9 6.17 -10.59 18.71
C LYS A 9 7.07 -11.83 18.65
N GLU A 10 8.36 -11.62 18.46
CA GLU A 10 9.35 -12.66 18.23
C GLU A 10 10.18 -12.92 19.50
N GLY A 11 10.87 -14.06 19.53
CA GLY A 11 11.70 -14.46 20.68
C GLY A 11 10.95 -15.22 21.79
N LYS A 12 11.66 -15.46 22.91
CA LYS A 12 11.21 -16.38 23.98
C LYS A 12 9.98 -15.87 24.74
N ARG A 13 9.85 -14.55 24.90
CA ARG A 13 8.72 -13.91 25.58
C ARG A 13 8.03 -12.97 24.61
N LYS A 14 6.84 -13.35 24.18
CA LYS A 14 6.00 -12.54 23.31
C LYS A 14 5.26 -11.50 24.15
N MET A 15 5.41 -10.23 23.80
CA MET A 15 4.76 -9.09 24.45
C MET A 15 3.58 -8.57 23.64
N THR A 16 3.54 -8.88 22.33
CA THR A 16 2.50 -8.44 21.41
C THR A 16 1.97 -9.61 20.59
N ASP A 17 0.72 -9.49 20.14
CA ASP A 17 0.08 -10.49 19.27
C ASP A 17 0.32 -10.22 17.79
N ASN A 18 0.74 -8.99 17.44
CA ASN A 18 1.02 -8.57 16.06
C ASN A 18 2.28 -7.70 15.98
N ALA A 19 2.79 -7.53 14.75
CA ALA A 19 4.02 -6.78 14.48
C ALA A 19 3.77 -5.31 14.06
N ASN A 20 2.55 -4.82 14.22
CA ASN A 20 2.21 -3.44 13.86
C ASN A 20 2.76 -2.50 14.94
N PHE A 21 3.29 -1.35 14.51
CA PHE A 21 3.78 -0.34 15.42
C PHE A 21 3.51 1.07 14.89
N PHE A 22 3.52 2.04 15.79
CA PHE A 22 3.39 3.46 15.47
C PHE A 22 4.61 4.22 15.95
N CYS A 23 5.20 5.03 15.06
CA CYS A 23 6.29 5.95 15.40
C CYS A 23 5.73 7.38 15.38
N ILE A 24 5.63 8.02 16.56
CA ILE A 24 5.04 9.35 16.73
C ILE A 24 6.08 10.31 17.32
N GLY A 25 6.12 11.53 16.81
CA GLY A 25 7.02 12.59 17.28
C GLY A 25 6.99 13.83 16.39
N PRO A 26 7.40 15.00 16.89
CA PRO A 26 7.42 16.25 16.12
C PRO A 26 8.44 16.21 14.97
N SER A 27 8.39 17.18 14.06
CA SER A 27 9.44 17.32 13.04
C SER A 27 10.82 17.46 13.69
N GLY A 28 11.85 16.82 13.13
CA GLY A 28 13.20 16.81 13.70
C GLY A 28 13.44 15.84 14.87
N SER A 29 12.43 15.12 15.37
CA SER A 29 12.58 14.23 16.54
C SER A 29 13.30 12.89 16.25
N GLY A 30 13.83 12.68 15.05
CA GLY A 30 14.53 11.45 14.67
C GLY A 30 13.65 10.29 14.21
N LYS A 31 12.35 10.51 13.89
CA LYS A 31 11.46 9.45 13.38
C LYS A 31 12.03 8.70 12.17
N SER A 32 12.46 9.43 11.14
CA SER A 32 13.02 8.82 9.92
C SER A 32 14.34 8.08 10.20
N PHE A 33 15.15 8.58 11.14
CA PHE A 33 16.38 7.90 11.57
C PHE A 33 16.06 6.56 12.25
N HIS A 34 15.07 6.54 13.15
CA HIS A 34 14.59 5.32 13.77
C HIS A 34 14.01 4.34 12.75
N MET A 35 13.14 4.81 11.85
CA MET A 35 12.54 3.99 10.79
C MET A 35 13.58 3.39 9.84
N ASN A 36 14.61 4.14 9.45
CA ASN A 36 15.74 3.61 8.69
C ASN A 36 16.45 2.46 9.43
N SER A 37 16.59 2.57 10.76
CA SER A 37 17.19 1.51 11.58
C SER A 37 16.29 0.26 11.69
N VAL A 38 14.96 0.43 11.71
CA VAL A 38 13.98 -0.66 11.65
C VAL A 38 14.06 -1.38 10.30
N VAL A 39 13.99 -0.63 9.21
CA VAL A 39 14.01 -1.15 7.83
C VAL A 39 15.30 -1.89 7.55
N ARG A 40 16.44 -1.35 7.99
CA ARG A 40 17.73 -2.00 7.90
C ARG A 40 17.71 -3.39 8.55
N GLN A 41 17.17 -3.51 9.78
CA GLN A 41 17.09 -4.79 10.49
C GLN A 41 16.16 -5.78 9.77
N LEU A 42 15.02 -5.31 9.25
CA LEU A 42 14.11 -6.15 8.45
C LEU A 42 14.81 -6.69 7.19
N LEU A 43 15.55 -5.85 6.48
CA LEU A 43 16.33 -6.25 5.30
C LEU A 43 17.47 -7.22 5.67
N GLU A 44 18.18 -6.99 6.77
CA GLU A 44 19.21 -7.92 7.29
C GLU A 44 18.62 -9.29 7.68
N GLN A 45 17.32 -9.34 7.97
CA GLN A 45 16.55 -10.56 8.25
C GLN A 45 15.88 -11.15 6.99
N ASN A 46 16.24 -10.68 5.79
CA ASN A 46 15.65 -11.10 4.51
C ASN A 46 14.13 -10.87 4.43
N THR A 47 13.62 -9.80 5.04
CA THR A 47 12.21 -9.40 4.93
C THR A 47 12.02 -8.44 3.76
N ASP A 48 11.00 -8.69 2.94
CA ASP A 48 10.59 -7.76 1.89
C ASP A 48 9.97 -6.48 2.49
N VAL A 49 10.47 -5.32 2.07
CA VAL A 49 10.00 -4.01 2.56
C VAL A 49 9.42 -3.21 1.41
N VAL A 50 8.15 -2.84 1.53
CA VAL A 50 7.48 -1.84 0.68
C VAL A 50 7.23 -0.59 1.49
N MET A 51 7.61 0.57 0.97
CA MET A 51 7.52 1.83 1.68
C MET A 51 6.94 2.94 0.80
N VAL A 52 6.08 3.76 1.40
CA VAL A 52 5.58 5.01 0.82
C VAL A 52 6.34 6.16 1.48
N ASP A 53 7.15 6.87 0.70
CA ASP A 53 7.97 7.98 1.15
C ASP A 53 7.41 9.31 0.63
N THR A 54 7.05 10.23 1.54
CA THR A 54 6.53 11.56 1.20
C THR A 54 7.59 12.66 1.30
N GLY A 55 8.82 12.34 1.72
CA GLY A 55 9.88 13.33 1.95
C GLY A 55 11.29 12.86 1.61
N ASP A 56 11.41 11.90 0.69
CA ASP A 56 12.65 11.31 0.17
C ASP A 56 13.66 10.86 1.25
N SER A 57 13.17 10.62 2.47
CA SER A 57 13.99 10.27 3.64
C SER A 57 14.55 8.85 3.58
N TYR A 58 14.02 8.02 2.68
CA TYR A 58 14.34 6.60 2.56
C TYR A 58 14.96 6.23 1.21
N GLU A 59 15.17 7.22 0.34
CA GLU A 59 15.86 7.02 -0.93
C GLU A 59 17.28 6.46 -0.73
N GLY A 60 18.01 6.96 0.27
CA GLY A 60 19.38 6.53 0.58
C GLY A 60 19.47 5.05 0.96
N ILE A 61 18.60 4.57 1.84
CA ILE A 61 18.59 3.15 2.25
C ILE A 61 18.11 2.26 1.11
N CYS A 62 17.13 2.71 0.32
CA CYS A 62 16.66 2.00 -0.86
C CYS A 62 17.82 1.75 -1.85
N ARG A 63 18.59 2.80 -2.19
CA ARG A 63 19.76 2.70 -3.08
C ARG A 63 20.87 1.84 -2.46
N TYR A 64 21.14 1.96 -1.16
CA TYR A 64 22.17 1.18 -0.47
C TYR A 64 21.91 -0.33 -0.57
N TYR A 65 20.66 -0.75 -0.40
CA TYR A 65 20.23 -2.14 -0.53
C TYR A 65 19.86 -2.54 -1.97
N LYS A 66 20.18 -1.70 -2.98
CA LYS A 66 19.88 -1.94 -4.40
C LYS A 66 18.38 -2.19 -4.68
N GLY A 67 17.51 -1.57 -3.88
CA GLY A 67 16.06 -1.59 -4.08
C GLY A 67 15.61 -0.71 -5.24
N THR A 68 14.33 -0.81 -5.57
CA THR A 68 13.69 0.00 -6.61
C THR A 68 13.03 1.22 -5.98
N TYR A 69 13.57 2.41 -6.26
CA TYR A 69 12.96 3.68 -5.86
C TYR A 69 12.08 4.21 -7.00
N ILE A 70 10.76 4.21 -6.80
CA ILE A 70 9.80 4.70 -7.79
C ILE A 70 9.39 6.11 -7.38
N ALA A 71 10.06 7.12 -7.95
CA ALA A 71 9.76 8.52 -7.70
C ALA A 71 8.69 9.05 -8.67
N TYR A 72 7.79 9.90 -8.16
CA TYR A 72 6.94 10.72 -9.01
C TYR A 72 7.76 11.91 -9.52
N SER A 73 7.84 12.10 -10.84
CA SER A 73 8.36 13.33 -11.45
C SER A 73 7.33 13.87 -12.44
N LYS A 74 7.33 15.19 -12.67
CA LYS A 74 6.41 15.78 -13.66
C LYS A 74 6.75 15.31 -15.09
N GLU A 75 8.04 15.04 -15.35
CA GLU A 75 8.57 14.62 -16.63
C GLU A 75 8.34 13.12 -16.90
N LYS A 76 8.33 12.31 -15.84
CA LYS A 76 8.01 10.88 -15.88
C LYS A 76 7.04 10.55 -14.74
N PRO A 77 5.74 10.83 -14.92
CA PRO A 77 4.74 10.49 -13.91
C PRO A 77 4.63 8.98 -13.80
N ILE A 78 4.43 8.50 -12.57
CA ILE A 78 4.05 7.11 -12.34
C ILE A 78 2.62 6.98 -12.87
N SER A 79 2.42 6.14 -13.88
CA SER A 79 1.10 5.77 -14.36
C SER A 79 0.81 4.32 -13.95
N MET A 80 -0.37 4.12 -13.39
CA MET A 80 -0.92 2.79 -13.16
C MET A 80 -2.35 2.80 -13.66
N ASN A 81 -2.76 1.75 -14.36
CA ASN A 81 -4.16 1.57 -14.70
C ASN A 81 -4.86 0.84 -13.54
N PRO A 82 -5.67 1.53 -12.71
CA PRO A 82 -6.37 0.87 -11.61
C PRO A 82 -7.42 -0.14 -12.10
N PHE A 83 -7.88 -0.01 -13.36
CA PHE A 83 -8.82 -0.91 -14.01
C PHE A 83 -8.15 -2.12 -14.68
N LYS A 84 -6.83 -2.28 -14.53
CA LYS A 84 -6.16 -3.48 -15.00
C LYS A 84 -6.36 -4.58 -13.97
N VAL A 85 -7.30 -5.47 -14.24
CA VAL A 85 -7.55 -6.69 -13.46
C VAL A 85 -7.04 -7.88 -14.27
N THR A 86 -6.32 -8.79 -13.63
CA THR A 86 -5.88 -10.06 -14.24
C THR A 86 -6.97 -11.13 -14.12
N LYS A 87 -6.90 -12.18 -14.94
CA LYS A 87 -7.86 -13.29 -14.88
C LYS A 87 -7.87 -13.98 -13.51
N GLU A 88 -6.69 -14.20 -12.93
CA GLU A 88 -6.55 -14.78 -11.59
C GLU A 88 -7.20 -13.90 -10.51
N GLU A 89 -6.98 -12.58 -10.55
CA GLU A 89 -7.62 -11.66 -9.61
C GLU A 89 -9.14 -11.62 -9.80
N TYR A 90 -9.64 -11.76 -11.02
CA TYR A 90 -11.07 -11.85 -11.29
C TYR A 90 -11.67 -13.17 -10.77
N GLU A 91 -10.99 -14.29 -10.92
CA GLU A 91 -11.50 -15.59 -10.46
C GLU A 91 -11.42 -15.74 -8.92
N LEU A 92 -10.35 -15.24 -8.29
CA LEU A 92 -10.07 -15.49 -6.88
C LEU A 92 -10.42 -14.33 -5.95
N ASN A 93 -10.40 -13.09 -6.44
CA ASN A 93 -10.50 -11.90 -5.57
C ASN A 93 -11.26 -10.71 -6.20
N PHE A 94 -12.25 -10.98 -7.05
CA PHE A 94 -12.96 -9.90 -7.73
C PHE A 94 -13.76 -9.01 -6.77
N GLY A 95 -14.26 -9.57 -5.66
CA GLY A 95 -15.01 -8.81 -4.66
C GLY A 95 -14.22 -7.63 -4.09
N GLU A 96 -12.97 -7.84 -3.70
CA GLU A 96 -12.10 -6.78 -3.18
C GLU A 96 -11.72 -5.77 -4.27
N LYS A 97 -11.36 -6.24 -5.48
CA LYS A 97 -11.05 -5.37 -6.62
C LYS A 97 -12.21 -4.48 -7.01
N LYS A 98 -13.42 -5.04 -7.06
CA LYS A 98 -14.65 -4.29 -7.32
C LYS A 98 -14.89 -3.22 -6.27
N ASN A 99 -14.74 -3.54 -4.98
CA ASN A 99 -14.92 -2.57 -3.91
C ASN A 99 -13.88 -1.45 -3.96
N PHE A 100 -12.62 -1.79 -4.22
CA PHE A 100 -11.55 -0.82 -4.45
C PHE A 100 -11.87 0.12 -5.62
N LEU A 101 -12.25 -0.43 -6.78
CA LEU A 101 -12.61 0.35 -7.96
C LEU A 101 -13.82 1.25 -7.70
N LYS A 102 -14.83 0.74 -7.01
CA LYS A 102 -16.02 1.52 -6.62
C LYS A 102 -15.63 2.71 -5.74
N SER A 103 -14.82 2.48 -4.71
CA SER A 103 -14.32 3.54 -3.83
C SER A 103 -13.48 4.57 -4.60
N LEU A 104 -12.61 4.12 -5.51
CA LEU A 104 -11.79 5.01 -6.34
C LEU A 104 -12.66 5.87 -7.27
N ILE A 105 -13.65 5.27 -7.94
CA ILE A 105 -14.58 5.98 -8.82
C ILE A 105 -15.35 7.04 -8.03
N PHE A 106 -15.88 6.70 -6.84
CA PHE A 106 -16.61 7.68 -6.04
C PHE A 106 -15.72 8.79 -5.48
N LEU A 107 -14.47 8.48 -5.13
CA LEU A 107 -13.51 9.50 -4.72
C LEU A 107 -13.25 10.49 -5.86
N ILE A 108 -13.07 10.01 -7.09
CA ILE A 108 -12.84 10.88 -8.27
C ILE A 108 -14.12 11.66 -8.65
N PHE A 109 -15.27 11.00 -8.63
CA PHE A 109 -16.54 11.58 -9.07
C PHE A 109 -17.14 12.56 -8.06
N LYS A 110 -17.11 12.22 -6.76
CA LYS A 110 -17.81 12.96 -5.70
C LYS A 110 -16.90 13.53 -4.61
N GLY A 111 -15.60 13.23 -4.62
CA GLY A 111 -14.68 13.66 -3.57
C GLY A 111 -15.10 13.13 -2.20
N ASN A 112 -15.41 14.05 -1.28
CA ASN A 112 -15.85 13.72 0.08
C ASN A 112 -17.37 13.48 0.22
N ALA A 113 -18.15 13.65 -0.83
CA ALA A 113 -19.60 13.45 -0.77
C ALA A 113 -19.98 11.96 -0.89
N PHE A 114 -20.94 11.53 -0.07
CA PHE A 114 -21.43 10.14 -0.11
C PHE A 114 -22.28 9.87 -1.35
N PRO A 115 -22.15 8.68 -1.96
CA PRO A 115 -23.01 8.28 -3.06
C PRO A 115 -24.44 8.00 -2.57
N THR A 116 -25.42 8.30 -3.42
CA THR A 116 -26.80 7.85 -3.22
C THR A 116 -26.91 6.34 -3.46
N LYS A 117 -27.99 5.72 -2.98
CA LYS A 117 -28.23 4.28 -3.21
C LYS A 117 -28.29 3.91 -4.69
N ILE A 118 -28.86 4.79 -5.52
CA ILE A 118 -28.97 4.56 -6.97
C ILE A 118 -27.58 4.63 -7.62
N GLU A 119 -26.77 5.63 -7.26
CA GLU A 119 -25.40 5.75 -7.78
C GLU A 119 -24.54 4.54 -7.39
N ASP A 120 -24.59 4.11 -6.12
CA ASP A 120 -23.86 2.93 -5.64
C ASP A 120 -24.25 1.67 -6.42
N MET A 121 -25.56 1.47 -6.63
CA MET A 121 -26.08 0.35 -7.41
C MET A 121 -25.59 0.39 -8.86
N LEU A 122 -25.72 1.54 -9.53
CA LEU A 122 -25.33 1.70 -10.93
C LEU A 122 -23.84 1.46 -11.14
N ILE A 123 -22.97 2.08 -10.33
CA ILE A 123 -21.52 1.89 -10.45
C ILE A 123 -21.13 0.44 -10.13
N ASN A 124 -21.71 -0.16 -9.10
CA ASN A 124 -21.44 -1.55 -8.77
C ASN A 124 -21.84 -2.50 -9.92
N GLN A 125 -23.03 -2.32 -10.49
CA GLN A 125 -23.51 -3.15 -11.60
C GLN A 125 -22.65 -2.96 -12.85
N THR A 126 -22.31 -1.71 -13.19
CA THR A 126 -21.46 -1.38 -14.34
C THR A 126 -20.09 -2.06 -14.25
N ILE A 127 -19.45 -2.07 -13.07
CA ILE A 127 -18.16 -2.74 -12.87
C ILE A 127 -18.31 -4.26 -13.09
N VAL A 128 -19.35 -4.88 -12.53
CA VAL A 128 -19.58 -6.32 -12.68
C VAL A 128 -19.78 -6.68 -14.15
N GLU A 129 -20.70 -6.00 -14.83
CA GLU A 129 -21.03 -6.27 -16.23
C GLU A 129 -19.83 -6.05 -17.16
N TYR A 130 -19.03 -5.00 -16.92
CA TYR A 130 -17.83 -4.73 -17.70
C TYR A 130 -16.82 -5.89 -17.64
N TYR A 131 -16.48 -6.35 -16.43
CA TYR A 131 -15.50 -7.43 -16.28
C TYR A 131 -16.08 -8.80 -16.65
N GLU A 132 -17.38 -9.02 -16.48
CA GLU A 132 -18.06 -10.21 -16.99
C GLU A 132 -17.89 -10.32 -18.51
N ALA A 133 -18.26 -9.27 -19.24
CA ALA A 133 -18.10 -9.24 -20.70
C ALA A 133 -16.63 -9.31 -21.15
N TYR A 134 -15.69 -8.77 -20.34
CA TYR A 134 -14.27 -8.79 -20.67
C TYR A 134 -13.64 -10.19 -20.52
N PHE A 135 -14.00 -10.94 -19.47
CA PHE A 135 -13.42 -12.25 -19.18
C PHE A 135 -14.24 -13.42 -19.74
N ASN A 136 -15.53 -13.21 -20.02
CA ASN A 136 -16.46 -14.19 -20.60
C ASN A 136 -17.15 -13.62 -21.86
N PRO A 137 -16.41 -13.39 -22.97
CA PRO A 137 -16.93 -12.79 -24.20
C PRO A 137 -17.84 -13.69 -25.04
#